data_AF-A0A8S0VD78-F1
#
_entry.id   AF-A0A8S0VD78-F1
#
_cell.length_a   1.000
_cell.length_b   1.000
_cell.length_c   1.000
_cell.angle_alpha   90.00
_cell.angle_beta   90.00
_cell.angle_gamma   90.00
#
_symmetry.space_group_name_H-M   'P 1'
#
loop_
_entity.id
_entity.type
_entity.pdbx_description
1 polymer ?
#
loop_
_entity_poly.entity_id
_entity_poly.type
_entity_poly.pdbx_seq_one_letter_code
_entity_poly.pdbx_strand_id
1 'polypeptide(L)' 'MASTVKYVRVPPNSANMEAARKRVFEFFKTACRSIPTFMDIYVLDDVVKPSQLRSTVASEIRKNAHVTEPKMPSI' A
#
# COMPACT_ATOMS: atom_id res chain seq x y z
N MET A 1 3.14 -27.53 2.94
CA MET A 1 4.24 -26.54 2.97
C MET A 1 3.74 -25.33 3.73
N ALA A 2 4.40 -24.99 4.84
CA ALA A 2 3.94 -24.02 5.83
C ALA A 2 3.87 -22.59 5.29
N SER A 3 2.74 -21.93 5.49
CA SER A 3 2.49 -20.53 5.11
C SER A 3 3.30 -19.59 6.00
N THR A 4 4.54 -19.27 5.60
CA THR A 4 5.31 -18.21 6.25
C THR A 4 4.78 -16.84 5.81
N VAL A 5 3.69 -16.39 6.45
CA VAL A 5 3.33 -14.97 6.43
C VAL A 5 4.40 -14.25 7.23
N LYS A 6 5.46 -13.80 6.54
CA LYS A 6 6.47 -12.93 7.12
C LYS A 6 5.76 -11.66 7.53
N TYR A 7 5.48 -11.53 8.82
CA TYR A 7 5.13 -10.27 9.47
C TYR A 7 6.06 -9.19 8.90
N VAL A 8 5.49 -8.28 8.13
CA VAL A 8 6.19 -7.07 7.68
C VAL A 8 6.43 -6.26 8.95
N ARG A 9 7.56 -6.54 9.62
CA ARG A 9 7.99 -5.82 10.82
C ARG A 9 8.47 -4.45 10.35
N VAL A 10 7.51 -3.55 10.10
CA VAL A 10 7.81 -2.15 9.79
C VAL A 10 8.46 -1.56 11.05
N PRO A 11 9.71 -1.05 10.98
CA PRO A 11 10.31 -0.33 12.09
C PRO A 11 9.36 0.80 12.49
N PRO A 12 8.99 0.92 13.78
CA PRO A 12 7.71 1.49 14.18
C PRO A 12 7.52 2.97 13.83
N ASN A 13 8.56 3.70 13.45
CA ASN A 13 8.45 5.15 13.30
C ASN A 13 9.32 5.66 12.15
N SER A 14 8.80 6.60 11.37
CA SER A 14 9.62 7.42 10.48
C SER A 14 10.15 8.59 11.31
N ALA A 15 11.47 8.81 11.32
CA ALA A 15 12.08 9.88 12.09
C ALA A 15 11.76 11.28 11.51
N ASN A 16 11.51 11.35 10.20
CA ASN A 16 11.20 12.58 9.47
C ASN A 16 10.16 12.32 8.35
N MET A 17 9.59 13.41 7.82
CA MET A 17 8.58 13.36 6.75
C MET A 17 9.14 12.82 5.42
N GLU A 18 10.43 12.98 5.16
CA GLU A 18 11.07 12.45 3.96
C GLU A 18 11.15 10.91 3.98
N ALA A 19 11.53 10.33 5.11
CA ALA A 19 11.52 8.87 5.30
C ALA A 19 10.10 8.32 5.24
N ALA A 20 9.12 9.03 5.80
CA ALA A 20 7.71 8.66 5.70
C ALA A 20 7.26 8.65 4.24
N ARG A 21 7.54 9.72 3.48
CA ARG A 21 7.23 9.83 2.05
C ARG A 21 7.89 8.69 1.25
N LYS A 22 9.18 8.42 1.49
CA LYS A 22 9.89 7.31 0.82
C LYS A 22 9.22 5.96 1.09
N ARG A 23 8.85 5.68 2.35
CA ARG A 23 8.15 4.43 2.73
C ARG A 23 6.77 4.33 2.08
N VAL A 24 6.00 5.42 2.04
CA VAL A 24 4.70 5.47 1.35
C VAL A 24 4.86 5.18 -0.14
N PHE A 25 5.90 5.72 -0.79
CA PHE A 25 6.17 5.41 -2.20
C PHE A 25 6.57 3.95 -2.43
N GLU A 26 7.39 3.36 -1.56
CA GLU A 26 7.74 1.93 -1.66
C GLU A 26 6.51 1.03 -1.41
N PHE A 27 5.65 1.42 -0.46
CA PHE A 27 4.36 0.76 -0.25
C PHE A 27 3.46 0.87 -1.50
N PHE A 28 3.35 2.06 -2.09
CA PHE A 28 2.58 2.27 -3.32
C PHE A 28 3.07 1.40 -4.47
N LYS A 29 4.39 1.31 -4.69
CA LYS A 29 4.98 0.43 -5.70
C LYS A 29 4.65 -1.04 -5.42
N THR A 30 4.74 -1.46 -4.17
CA THR A 30 4.47 -2.85 -3.76
C THR A 30 2.99 -3.20 -3.94
N ALA A 31 2.08 -2.29 -3.57
CA ALA A 31 0.66 -2.42 -3.82
C ALA A 31 0.37 -2.53 -5.33
N CYS A 32 0.92 -1.63 -6.15
CA CYS A 32 0.71 -1.68 -7.60
C CYS A 32 1.23 -2.97 -8.25
N ARG A 33 2.32 -3.53 -7.74
CA ARG A 33 2.92 -4.79 -8.23
C ARG A 33 2.17 -6.04 -7.77
N SER A 34 1.43 -5.97 -6.66
CA SER A 34 0.63 -7.09 -6.13
C SER A 34 -0.78 -7.14 -6.72
N ILE A 35 -1.23 -6.10 -7.43
CA ILE A 35 -2.55 -6.06 -8.09
C ILE A 35 -2.82 -7.28 -8.98
N PRO A 36 -1.91 -7.75 -9.86
CA PRO A 36 -2.16 -8.96 -10.64
C PRO A 36 -2.45 -10.18 -9.76
N THR A 37 -1.72 -10.36 -8.66
CA THR A 37 -1.98 -11.44 -7.70
C THR A 37 -3.35 -11.32 -7.03
N PHE A 38 -3.81 -10.10 -6.73
CA PHE A 38 -5.17 -9.89 -6.22
C PHE A 38 -6.25 -10.18 -7.26
N MET A 39 -6.00 -9.84 -8.54
CA MET A 39 -6.89 -10.18 -9.64
C MET A 39 -7.08 -11.68 -9.75
N ASP A 40 -5.99 -12.45 -9.68
CA ASP A 40 -6.01 -13.91 -9.78
C ASP A 40 -6.71 -14.57 -8.58
N ILE A 41 -6.42 -14.12 -7.35
CA ILE A 41 -6.99 -14.71 -6.12
C ILE A 41 -8.50 -14.49 -6.04
N TYR A 42 -8.97 -13.31 -6.42
CA TYR A 42 -10.37 -12.92 -6.28
C TYR A 42 -11.18 -13.04 -7.58
N VAL A 43 -10.57 -13.53 -8.66
CA VAL A 43 -11.20 -13.71 -9.99
C VAL A 43 -11.91 -12.41 -10.43
N LEU A 44 -11.15 -11.33 -10.49
CA LEU A 44 -11.68 -9.97 -10.73
C LEU A 44 -11.66 -9.54 -12.21
N ASP A 45 -11.20 -10.40 -13.12
CA ASP A 45 -10.92 -10.08 -14.53
C ASP A 45 -12.10 -9.49 -15.30
N ASP A 46 -13.32 -9.95 -14.98
CA ASP A 46 -14.55 -9.51 -15.65
C ASP A 46 -15.20 -8.28 -14.99
N VAL A 47 -14.76 -7.89 -13.78
CA VAL A 47 -15.40 -6.85 -12.97
C VAL A 47 -14.61 -5.56 -12.96
N VAL A 48 -13.27 -5.65 -12.89
CA VAL A 48 -12.41 -4.47 -12.71
C VAL A 48 -11.14 -4.60 -13.54
N LYS A 49 -10.74 -3.51 -14.21
CA LYS A 49 -9.46 -3.47 -14.91
C LYS A 49 -8.32 -3.21 -13.93
N PRO A 50 -7.12 -3.80 -14.11
CA PRO A 50 -5.96 -3.51 -13.26
C PRO A 50 -5.61 -2.01 -13.19
N SER A 51 -5.90 -1.25 -14.25
CA SER A 51 -5.73 0.21 -14.27
C SER A 51 -6.66 0.95 -13.30
N GLN A 52 -7.89 0.47 -13.12
CA GLN A 52 -8.85 1.04 -12.16
C GLN A 52 -8.35 0.81 -10.74
N LEU A 53 -7.90 -0.41 -10.40
CA LEU A 53 -7.32 -0.71 -9.08
C LEU A 53 -6.09 0.16 -8.78
N ARG A 54 -5.18 0.36 -9.74
CA ARG A 54 -4.03 1.27 -9.59
C ARG A 54 -4.47 2.71 -9.34
N SER A 55 -5.51 3.17 -10.03
CA SER A 55 -6.08 4.51 -9.84
C SER A 55 -6.67 4.67 -8.44
N THR A 56 -7.42 3.67 -7.96
CA THR A 56 -8.03 3.66 -6.62
C THR A 56 -6.97 3.67 -5.51
N VAL A 57 -5.91 2.86 -5.65
CA VAL A 57 -4.79 2.88 -4.68
C VAL A 57 -4.16 4.29 -4.64
N ALA A 58 -4.01 4.94 -5.80
CA ALA A 58 -3.45 6.28 -5.85
C ALA A 58 -4.41 7.35 -5.25
N SER A 59 -5.74 7.21 -5.40
CA SER A 59 -6.69 8.12 -4.78
C SER A 59 -6.71 7.99 -3.27
N GLU A 60 -6.62 6.78 -2.71
CA GLU A 60 -6.58 6.56 -1.26
C GLU A 60 -5.32 7.16 -0.63
N ILE A 61 -4.17 7.05 -1.29
CA ILE A 61 -2.94 7.71 -0.80
C ILE A 61 -3.07 9.23 -0.88
N ARG A 62 -3.59 9.77 -2.00
CA ARG A 62 -3.76 11.23 -2.17
C ARG A 62 -4.76 11.82 -1.18
N LYS A 63 -5.82 11.08 -0.83
CA LYS A 63 -6.81 11.50 0.17
C LYS A 63 -6.15 11.85 1.51
N ASN A 64 -5.12 11.10 1.90
CA ASN A 64 -4.39 11.29 3.14
C ASN A 64 -3.12 12.15 2.99
N ALA A 65 -2.90 12.80 1.85
CA ALA A 65 -1.71 13.60 1.60
C ALA A 65 -1.60 14.88 2.46
N HIS A 66 -2.70 15.28 3.10
CA HIS A 66 -2.75 16.42 4.02
C HIS A 66 -2.20 16.10 5.42
N VAL A 67 -1.90 14.83 5.72
CA VAL A 67 -1.33 14.42 7.01
C VAL A 67 0.12 14.90 7.09
N THR A 68 0.36 15.88 7.95
CA THR A 68 1.68 16.50 8.20
C THR A 68 2.42 15.87 9.37
N GLU A 69 1.74 15.04 10.17
CA GLU A 69 2.37 14.32 11.27
C GLU A 69 2.94 12.97 10.79
N PRO A 70 4.25 12.72 10.94
CA PRO A 70 4.86 11.44 10.57
C PRO A 70 4.42 10.28 11.48
N LYS A 71 3.75 10.60 12.59
CA LYS A 71 3.20 9.67 13.58
C LYS A 71 1.68 9.82 13.58
N MET A 72 0.97 8.92 12.93
CA MET A 72 -0.45 8.77 13.20
C MET A 72 -0.60 7.77 14.36
N PRO A 73 -1.39 8.07 15.41
CA PRO A 73 -1.60 7.13 16.49
C PRO A 73 -2.14 5.82 15.91
N SER A 74 -1.43 4.71 16.18
CA SER A 74 -1.87 3.36 15.85
C SER A 74 -3.23 3.12 16.53
N ILE A 75 -4.28 2.96 15.73
CA ILE A 75 -5.57 2.40 16.17
C ILE A 75 -5.38 0.89 16.30
#